data_AF-A0A4R0K2V8-F1
#
_entry.id   AF-A0A4R0K2V8-F1
#
_cell.length_a   1.000
_cell.length_b   1.000
_cell.length_c   1.000
_cell.angle_alpha   90.00
_cell.angle_beta   90.00
_cell.angle_gamma   90.00
#
_symmetry.space_group_name_H-M   'P 1'
#
loop_
_entity.id
_entity.type
_entity.pdbx_description
1 polymer ?
#
loop_
_entity_poly.entity_id
_entity_poly.type
_entity_poly.pdbx_seq_one_letter_code
_entity_poly.pdbx_strand_id
1 'polypeptide(L)'
;MGLDANYPAVTMNDPNGHVTVFNEDHLPIGQLGPPPFESASVNVTCRRKAWEDEDWYRLLSAEGWPFPAQEAYVAANETHELNPGQPYPIPQCASGCPIKLGQAAGAGALAIGAVAAAAAWRRRRRAPGIA
;
A
#
# COMPACT_ATOMS: atom_id res chain seq x y z
N MET A 1 -13.91 6.43 8.01
CA MET A 1 -12.45 6.60 8.25
C MET A 1 -11.98 7.90 7.60
N GLY A 2 -10.89 8.52 8.07
CA GLY A 2 -10.37 9.77 7.47
C GLY A 2 -9.44 9.49 6.29
N LEU A 3 -9.43 10.38 5.29
CA LEU A 3 -8.48 10.30 4.17
C LEU A 3 -7.13 10.96 4.53
N ASP A 4 -6.02 10.30 4.22
CA ASP A 4 -4.66 10.84 4.28
C ASP A 4 -4.29 11.47 2.93
N ALA A 5 -3.92 12.75 2.95
CA ALA A 5 -3.56 13.51 1.75
C ALA A 5 -2.27 13.04 1.06
N ASN A 6 -1.46 12.22 1.73
CA ASN A 6 -0.19 11.70 1.19
C ASN A 6 -0.36 10.40 0.39
N TYR A 7 -1.58 9.86 0.32
CA TYR A 7 -1.87 8.62 -0.40
C TYR A 7 -2.95 8.86 -1.44
N PRO A 8 -2.89 8.16 -2.58
CA PRO A 8 -4.01 8.15 -3.50
C PRO A 8 -5.25 7.57 -2.80
N ALA A 9 -6.42 7.97 -3.29
CA ALA A 9 -7.69 7.52 -2.77
C ALA A 9 -8.59 7.06 -3.91
N VAL A 10 -9.40 6.05 -3.62
CA VAL A 10 -10.45 5.56 -4.51
C VAL A 10 -11.80 5.78 -3.86
N THR A 11 -12.81 5.93 -4.71
CA THR A 11 -14.20 6.05 -4.34
C THR A 11 -15.04 5.14 -5.22
N MET A 12 -16.25 4.81 -4.77
CA MET A 12 -17.13 3.90 -5.50
C MET A 12 -17.62 4.52 -6.81
N ASN A 13 -17.86 3.67 -7.82
CA ASN A 13 -18.45 4.09 -9.09
C ASN A 13 -19.90 4.54 -8.96
N ASP A 14 -20.69 3.86 -8.12
CA ASP A 14 -22.06 4.27 -7.79
C ASP A 14 -22.08 5.05 -6.47
N PRO A 15 -22.37 6.37 -6.47
CA PRO A 15 -22.38 7.19 -5.26
C PRO A 15 -23.50 6.82 -4.28
N ASN A 16 -24.54 6.11 -4.71
CA ASN A 16 -25.63 5.63 -3.86
C ASN A 16 -25.50 4.14 -3.51
N GLY A 17 -24.49 3.47 -4.06
CA GLY A 17 -24.26 2.04 -3.89
C GLY A 17 -23.39 1.72 -2.68
N HIS A 18 -22.85 0.51 -2.69
CA HIS A 18 -21.81 0.08 -1.77
C HIS A 18 -20.83 -0.84 -2.52
N VAL A 19 -19.61 -0.95 -2.00
CA VAL A 19 -18.57 -1.85 -2.54
C VAL A 19 -18.07 -2.72 -1.41
N THR A 20 -17.95 -4.02 -1.66
CA THR A 20 -17.48 -4.95 -0.63
C THR A 20 -15.98 -4.84 -0.45
N VAL A 21 -15.53 -4.81 0.81
CA VAL A 21 -14.11 -4.84 1.18
C VAL A 21 -13.75 -6.26 1.56
N PHE A 22 -12.65 -6.76 1.00
CA PHE A 22 -12.16 -8.12 1.21
C PHE A 22 -10.81 -8.13 1.92
N ASN A 23 -10.49 -9.19 2.64
CA ASN A 23 -9.17 -9.40 3.23
C ASN A 23 -8.17 -10.09 2.27
N GLU A 24 -6.98 -10.43 2.76
CA GLU A 24 -5.96 -11.19 2.03
C GLU A 24 -6.40 -12.58 1.52
N ASP A 25 -7.41 -13.17 2.15
CA ASP A 25 -7.99 -14.49 1.82
C ASP A 25 -9.24 -14.39 0.95
N HIS A 26 -9.60 -13.19 0.45
CA HIS A 26 -10.82 -12.93 -0.30
C HIS A 26 -12.12 -13.16 0.48
N LEU A 27 -12.08 -12.98 1.80
CA LEU A 27 -13.26 -12.99 2.66
C LEU A 27 -13.79 -11.57 2.83
N PRO A 28 -15.12 -11.36 2.77
CA PRO A 28 -15.70 -10.04 2.99
C PRO A 28 -15.51 -9.61 4.45
N ILE A 29 -14.98 -8.41 4.66
CA ILE A 29 -14.68 -7.84 5.98
C ILE A 29 -15.39 -6.53 6.28
N GLY A 30 -16.03 -5.90 5.30
CA GLY A 30 -16.76 -4.64 5.46
C GLY A 30 -17.27 -4.06 4.15
N GLN A 31 -17.79 -2.83 4.17
CA GLN A 31 -18.36 -2.18 2.99
C GLN A 31 -17.97 -0.70 2.85
N LEU A 32 -17.62 -0.28 1.65
CA LEU A 32 -17.60 1.13 1.27
C LEU A 32 -19.01 1.59 0.92
N GLY A 33 -19.36 2.81 1.26
CA GLY A 33 -20.68 3.38 0.97
C GLY A 33 -20.94 4.72 1.66
N PRO A 34 -21.99 5.46 1.27
CA PRO A 34 -22.52 6.56 2.09
C PRO A 34 -23.06 6.00 3.42
N PRO A 35 -23.29 6.84 4.44
CA PRO A 35 -23.92 6.39 5.69
C PRO A 35 -25.18 5.53 5.39
N PRO A 36 -25.32 4.34 6.00
CA PRO A 36 -24.68 3.88 7.24
C PRO A 36 -23.36 3.10 7.08
N PHE A 37 -22.80 3.00 5.88
CA PHE A 37 -21.55 2.27 5.63
C PHE A 37 -20.32 3.02 6.18
N GLU A 38 -19.18 2.34 6.23
CA GLU A 38 -18.00 2.73 6.99
C GLU A 38 -17.27 3.95 6.40
N SER A 39 -17.29 4.09 5.07
CA SER A 39 -16.69 5.22 4.34
C SER A 39 -17.09 5.21 2.86
N ALA A 40 -17.36 6.38 2.26
CA ALA A 40 -17.61 6.48 0.82
C ALA A 40 -16.34 6.40 -0.04
N SER A 41 -15.19 6.72 0.56
CA SER A 41 -13.88 6.72 -0.09
C SER A 41 -12.79 6.23 0.86
N VAL A 42 -11.70 5.68 0.33
CA VAL A 42 -10.57 5.15 1.12
C VAL A 42 -9.24 5.40 0.45
N ASN A 43 -8.19 5.56 1.26
CA ASN A 43 -6.83 5.58 0.75
C ASN A 43 -6.35 4.19 0.38
N VAL A 44 -5.57 4.15 -0.69
CA VAL A 44 -4.98 2.93 -1.23
C VAL A 44 -3.47 3.10 -1.33
N THR A 45 -2.77 1.97 -1.35
CA THR A 45 -1.30 1.94 -1.48
C THR A 45 -0.86 1.55 -2.87
N CYS A 46 -1.56 0.60 -3.49
CA CYS A 46 -1.21 0.08 -4.79
C CYS A 46 -2.38 -0.68 -5.44
N ARG A 47 -2.23 -0.99 -6.74
CA ARG A 47 -3.10 -1.88 -7.51
C ARG A 47 -2.41 -3.21 -7.78
N ARG A 48 -3.12 -4.33 -7.78
CA ARG A 48 -2.60 -5.63 -8.21
C ARG A 48 -3.64 -6.40 -9.00
N LYS A 49 -3.18 -7.28 -9.88
CA LYS A 49 -4.02 -8.37 -10.40
C LYS A 49 -4.10 -9.50 -9.39
N ALA A 50 -5.30 -9.86 -8.96
CA ALA A 50 -5.57 -10.95 -8.02
C ALA A 50 -7.01 -11.43 -8.21
N TRP A 51 -7.34 -12.62 -7.69
CA TRP A 51 -8.68 -13.24 -7.69
C TRP A 51 -9.44 -13.09 -9.02
N GLU A 52 -9.49 -14.17 -9.81
CA GLU A 52 -10.14 -14.17 -11.14
C GLU A 52 -9.46 -13.25 -12.18
N ASP A 53 -8.16 -12.95 -11.97
CA ASP A 53 -7.37 -12.05 -12.83
C ASP A 53 -7.94 -10.61 -12.93
N GLU A 54 -8.74 -10.21 -11.94
CA GLU A 54 -9.25 -8.85 -11.82
C GLU A 54 -8.23 -7.91 -11.17
N ASP A 55 -8.40 -6.60 -11.41
CA ASP A 55 -7.60 -5.57 -10.74
C ASP A 55 -8.22 -5.22 -9.38
N TRP A 56 -7.37 -5.16 -8.35
CA TRP A 56 -7.75 -4.86 -6.98
C TRP A 56 -6.87 -3.76 -6.41
N TYR A 57 -7.47 -2.85 -5.66
CA TYR A 57 -6.74 -1.85 -4.89
C TYR A 57 -6.51 -2.34 -3.47
N ARG A 58 -5.25 -2.33 -3.05
CA ARG A 58 -4.88 -2.56 -1.66
C ARG A 58 -5.10 -1.29 -0.86
N LEU A 59 -5.91 -1.36 0.19
CA LEU A 59 -6.14 -0.25 1.12
C LEU A 59 -4.87 0.09 1.89
N LEU A 60 -4.76 1.35 2.30
CA LEU A 60 -3.69 1.82 3.18
C LEU A 60 -3.76 1.16 4.57
N SER A 61 -4.97 0.96 5.08
CA SER A 61 -5.24 0.38 6.37
C SER A 61 -6.30 -0.71 6.26
N ALA A 62 -6.00 -1.87 6.86
CA ALA A 62 -6.99 -2.91 7.14
C ALA A 62 -7.66 -2.71 8.51
N GLU A 63 -7.17 -1.77 9.33
CA GLU A 63 -7.80 -1.37 10.58
C GLU A 63 -9.04 -0.51 10.31
N GLY A 64 -10.07 -0.66 11.14
CA GLY A 64 -11.32 0.11 11.05
C GLY A 64 -12.47 -0.62 10.37
N TRP A 65 -12.22 -1.83 9.85
CA TRP A 65 -13.25 -2.73 9.33
C TRP A 65 -13.80 -3.66 10.43
N PRO A 66 -15.07 -4.10 10.33
CA PRO A 66 -15.69 -4.99 11.32
C PRO A 66 -14.92 -6.27 11.65
N PHE A 67 -14.14 -6.81 10.70
CA PHE A 67 -13.36 -8.03 10.88
C PHE A 67 -11.85 -7.76 10.80
N PRO A 68 -11.05 -8.40 11.68
CA PRO A 68 -9.61 -8.23 11.66
C PRO A 68 -8.99 -8.82 10.39
N ALA A 69 -8.09 -8.06 9.76
CA ALA A 69 -7.36 -8.47 8.58
C ALA A 69 -5.95 -7.85 8.60
N GLN A 70 -4.98 -8.48 7.95
CA GLN A 70 -3.65 -7.88 7.77
C GLN A 70 -3.64 -6.92 6.58
N GLU A 71 -4.43 -7.24 5.56
CA GLU A 71 -4.55 -6.46 4.35
C GLU A 71 -6.03 -6.37 3.95
N ALA A 72 -6.41 -5.25 3.36
CA ALA A 72 -7.77 -5.02 2.89
C ALA A 72 -7.75 -4.58 1.43
N TYR A 73 -8.77 -4.99 0.69
CA TYR A 73 -8.83 -4.89 -0.76
C TYR A 73 -10.23 -4.48 -1.22
N VAL A 74 -10.29 -3.71 -2.29
CA VAL A 74 -11.53 -3.38 -3.01
C VAL A 74 -11.33 -3.54 -4.51
N ALA A 75 -12.38 -3.96 -5.19
CA ALA A 75 -12.31 -4.26 -6.62
C ALA A 75 -12.18 -2.97 -7.44
N ALA A 76 -11.29 -2.96 -8.44
CA ALA A 76 -11.06 -1.79 -9.28
C ALA A 76 -12.15 -1.57 -10.33
N ASN A 77 -12.97 -2.58 -10.63
CA ASN A 77 -14.14 -2.48 -11.50
C ASN A 77 -15.33 -1.79 -10.80
N GLU A 78 -15.38 -1.81 -9.47
CA GLU A 78 -16.43 -1.17 -8.66
C GLU A 78 -16.02 0.22 -8.13
N THR A 79 -14.77 0.62 -8.34
CA THR A 79 -14.20 1.87 -7.83
C THR A 79 -13.47 2.67 -8.92
N HIS A 80 -13.28 3.96 -8.66
CA HIS A 80 -12.45 4.85 -9.48
C HIS A 80 -11.59 5.74 -8.58
N GLU A 81 -10.52 6.30 -9.16
CA GLU A 81 -9.67 7.27 -8.47
C GLU A 81 -10.48 8.52 -8.10
N LEU A 82 -10.43 8.92 -6.82
CA LEU A 82 -11.20 10.06 -6.32
C LEU A 82 -10.78 11.40 -6.98
N ASN A 83 -9.51 11.52 -7.35
CA ASN A 83 -8.95 12.71 -8.01
C ASN A 83 -8.23 12.30 -9.31
N PRO A 84 -8.98 12.06 -10.41
CA PRO A 84 -8.39 11.68 -11.68
C PRO A 84 -7.49 12.82 -12.20
N GLY A 85 -6.22 12.51 -12.47
CA GLY A 85 -5.24 13.48 -12.97
C GLY A 85 -4.31 14.09 -11.92
N GLN A 86 -4.29 13.59 -10.67
CA GLN A 86 -3.16 13.86 -9.79
C GLN A 86 -1.86 13.34 -10.42
N PRO A 87 -0.71 14.03 -10.22
CA PRO A 87 0.55 13.69 -10.90
C PRO A 87 1.12 12.31 -10.55
N TYR A 88 0.51 11.59 -9.60
CA TYR A 88 0.96 10.29 -9.14
C TYR A 88 -0.15 9.24 -9.33
N PRO A 89 -0.09 8.42 -10.41
CA PRO A 89 -1.00 7.31 -10.58
C PRO A 89 -0.83 6.29 -9.44
N ILE A 90 -1.88 5.53 -9.13
CA ILE A 90 -1.79 4.43 -8.15
C ILE A 90 -0.75 3.42 -8.67
N PRO A 91 0.36 3.18 -7.94
CA PRO A 91 1.41 2.28 -8.41
C PRO A 91 0.92 0.83 -8.40
N GLN A 92 1.53 -0.02 -9.24
CA GLN A 92 1.34 -1.47 -9.11
C GLN A 92 2.00 -1.95 -7.82
N CYS A 93 1.40 -2.93 -7.14
CA CYS A 93 1.94 -3.48 -5.90
C CYS A 93 3.28 -4.15 -6.21
N ALA A 94 4.35 -3.62 -5.60
CA ALA A 94 5.65 -4.27 -5.65
C ALA A 94 5.57 -5.59 -4.88
N SER A 95 6.24 -6.63 -5.37
CA SER A 95 6.54 -7.83 -4.58
C SER A 95 7.59 -7.49 -3.52
N GLY A 96 7.17 -6.78 -2.47
CA GLY A 96 7.99 -6.33 -1.33
C GLY A 96 7.82 -4.84 -1.00
N CYS A 97 7.64 -4.50 0.29
CA CYS A 97 7.62 -3.12 0.81
C CYS A 97 8.92 -2.35 0.45
N PRO A 98 8.91 -1.00 0.29
CA PRO A 98 8.14 -0.09 1.13
C PRO A 98 7.51 1.15 0.46
N ILE A 99 6.49 1.65 1.15
CA ILE A 99 5.91 2.99 1.04
C ILE A 99 7.01 4.08 1.07
N LYS A 100 6.98 5.00 0.10
CA LYS A 100 7.10 6.47 0.26
C LYS A 100 6.89 7.16 -1.10
N LEU A 101 5.62 7.39 -1.49
CA LEU A 101 5.31 8.19 -2.69
C LEU A 101 5.45 9.72 -2.47
N GLY A 102 5.75 10.17 -1.24
CA GLY A 102 5.70 11.60 -0.86
C GLY A 102 7.03 12.31 -0.57
N GLN A 103 8.21 11.70 -0.76
CA GLN A 103 9.49 12.35 -0.44
C GLN A 103 10.59 11.99 -1.46
N ALA A 104 10.45 12.45 -2.71
CA ALA A 104 11.54 12.39 -3.71
C ALA A 104 11.84 13.75 -4.36
N ALA A 105 11.39 14.84 -3.73
CA ALA A 105 11.81 16.20 -4.05
C ALA A 105 12.47 16.80 -2.79
N GLY A 106 13.75 16.50 -2.56
CA GLY A 106 14.52 17.12 -1.48
C GLY A 106 15.17 16.14 -0.51
N ALA A 107 16.03 15.24 -0.99
CA ALA A 107 17.05 14.60 -0.16
C ALA A 107 18.18 14.10 -1.08
N GLY A 108 18.92 15.04 -1.65
CA GLY A 108 20.29 14.75 -2.05
C GLY A 108 21.10 14.39 -0.80
N ALA A 109 22.06 13.48 -0.99
CA ALA A 109 23.04 12.99 -0.02
C ALA A 109 22.58 11.84 0.90
N LEU A 110 23.48 10.85 1.01
CA LEU A 110 23.51 9.72 1.96
C LEU A 110 22.93 8.36 1.48
N ALA A 111 23.41 7.84 0.36
CA ALA A 111 23.34 6.38 0.10
C ALA A 111 24.58 5.81 -0.61
N ILE A 112 25.76 6.40 -0.36
CA ILE A 112 27.06 5.79 -0.72
C ILE A 112 27.80 5.54 0.60
N GLY A 113 27.62 4.36 1.22
CA GLY A 113 28.37 4.07 2.45
C GLY A 113 28.14 2.70 3.09
N ALA A 114 26.98 2.08 2.90
CA ALA A 114 26.66 0.85 3.64
C ALA A 114 27.38 -0.41 3.12
N VAL A 115 27.88 -0.41 1.88
CA VAL A 115 28.57 -1.60 1.31
C VAL A 115 30.06 -1.67 1.71
N ALA A 116 30.66 -0.55 2.14
CA ALA A 116 32.08 -0.53 2.52
C ALA A 116 32.33 -1.02 3.96
N ALA A 117 31.35 -0.93 4.86
CA ALA A 117 31.55 -1.27 6.28
C ALA A 117 31.57 -2.79 6.56
N ALA A 118 30.86 -3.61 5.77
CA ALA A 118 30.80 -5.05 5.98
C ALA A 118 32.10 -5.78 5.55
N ALA A 119 32.85 -5.23 4.60
CA ALA A 119 34.10 -5.82 4.13
C ALA A 119 35.28 -5.60 5.11
N ALA A 120 35.27 -4.51 5.88
CA ALA A 120 36.34 -4.19 6.82
C ALA A 120 36.34 -5.08 8.09
N TRP A 121 35.17 -5.57 8.51
CA TRP A 121 35.06 -6.33 9.76
C TRP A 121 35.44 -7.81 9.61
N ARG A 122 35.30 -8.39 8.41
CA ARG A 122 35.72 -9.78 8.14
C ARG A 122 37.25 -9.97 8.10
N ARG A 123 38.04 -8.93 7.79
CA ARG A 123 39.51 -9.05 7.77
C ARG A 123 40.13 -9.10 9.18
N ARG A 124 39.50 -8.51 10.19
CA ARG A 124 40.05 -8.50 11.56
C ARG A 124 39.83 -9.79 12.34
N ARG A 125 38.99 -10.71 11.86
CA ARG A 125 38.71 -12.00 12.55
C ARG A 125 39.46 -13.21 11.95
N ARG A 126 40.32 -13.00 10.95
CA ARG A 126 41.21 -14.04 10.41
C ARG A 126 42.68 -13.73 10.68
N ALA A 127 43.01 -13.50 11.95
CA ALA A 127 44.35 -13.73 12.45
C ALA A 127 44.30 -14.96 13.38
N PRO A 128 44.54 -16.17 12.85
CA PRO A 128 45.08 -17.24 13.68
C PRO A 128 46.54 -16.91 13.97
N GLY A 129 46.95 -17.09 15.22
CA GLY A 129 48.33 -16.92 15.64
C GLY A 129 49.29 -17.95 15.03
N ILE A 130 50.54 -17.81 15.48
CA ILE A 130 51.74 -18.65 15.30
C ILE A 130 52.68 -18.17 14.18
N ALA A 131 53.68 -17.39 14.59
CA ALA A 131 55.11 -17.72 14.49
C ALA A 131 55.88 -16.81 15.46
#